data_AF-A0A329UDT9-F1
#
_entry.id   AF-A0A329UDT9-F1
#
_cell.length_a   1.000
_cell.length_b   1.000
_cell.length_c   1.000
_cell.angle_alpha   90.00
_cell.angle_beta   90.00
_cell.angle_gamma   90.00
#
_symmetry.space_group_name_H-M   'P 1'
#
loop_
_entity.id
_entity.type
_entity.pdbx_description
1 polymer ?
#
loop_
_entity_poly.entity_id
_entity_poly.type
_entity_poly.pdbx_seq_one_letter_code
_entity_poly.pdbx_strand_id
1 'polypeptide(L)'
;MKRNQNSDHNPPQKVLSCRYNMNTNRLEAQFNDGTILSIDCIAVEDEYGNTPTQRAELDWLLYNKPLEYAQLVLGSEIEHYLSLGCDHGRLED
;
A
#
# COMPACT_ATOMS: atom_id res chain seq x y z
N MET A 1 33.08 -16.31 22.42
CA MET A 1 33.04 -16.33 20.94
C MET A 1 31.67 -15.86 20.50
N LYS A 2 31.56 -14.67 19.91
CA LYS A 2 30.29 -14.10 19.43
C LYS A 2 29.91 -14.81 18.13
N ARG A 3 28.76 -15.51 18.13
CA ARG A 3 28.18 -16.08 16.91
C ARG A 3 27.75 -14.93 16.02
N ASN A 4 28.52 -14.73 14.95
CA ASN A 4 28.17 -13.95 13.79
C ASN A 4 27.04 -14.69 13.05
N GLN A 5 25.79 -14.44 13.41
CA GLN A 5 24.67 -14.79 12.55
C GLN A 5 24.62 -13.77 11.42
N ASN A 6 25.46 -13.99 10.41
CA ASN A 6 25.19 -13.52 9.06
C ASN A 6 24.06 -14.41 8.54
N SER A 7 22.82 -14.07 8.88
CA SER A 7 21.69 -14.60 8.14
C SER A 7 21.67 -13.81 6.84
N ASP A 8 22.32 -14.36 5.81
CA ASP A 8 22.09 -14.02 4.40
C ASP A 8 20.64 -14.42 4.03
N HIS A 9 19.71 -13.73 4.66
CA HIS A 9 18.31 -13.72 4.31
C HIS A 9 18.08 -12.25 4.04
N ASN A 10 18.09 -11.87 2.76
CA ASN A 10 17.34 -10.71 2.33
C ASN A 10 15.98 -10.80 3.04
N PRO A 11 15.71 -9.99 4.08
CA PRO A 11 14.43 -10.09 4.75
C PRO A 11 13.35 -9.87 3.70
N PRO A 12 12.20 -10.55 3.75
CA PRO A 12 11.09 -10.21 2.86
C PRO A 12 10.92 -8.70 2.95
N GLN A 13 10.94 -8.04 1.79
CA GLN A 13 10.88 -6.57 1.69
C GLN A 13 9.55 -6.12 2.30
N LYS A 14 9.55 -5.97 3.62
CA LYS A 14 8.37 -5.68 4.40
C LYS A 14 8.36 -4.20 4.68
N VAL A 15 7.22 -3.60 4.39
CA VAL A 15 6.96 -2.20 4.72
C VAL A 15 6.92 -2.08 6.24
N LEU A 16 7.84 -1.30 6.80
CA LEU A 16 7.90 -0.95 8.22
C LEU A 16 6.90 0.15 8.56
N SER A 17 6.77 1.14 7.69
CA SER A 17 5.97 2.33 7.95
C SER A 17 5.50 2.94 6.65
N CYS A 18 4.31 3.51 6.67
CA CYS A 18 3.76 4.27 5.56
C CYS A 18 3.41 5.68 6.03
N ARG A 19 3.72 6.67 5.20
CA ARG A 19 3.30 8.04 5.41
C ARG A 19 2.60 8.54 4.17
N TYR A 20 1.31 8.83 4.31
CA TYR A 20 0.57 9.49 3.25
C TYR A 20 0.82 11.00 3.31
N ASN A 21 1.26 11.56 2.19
CA ASN A 21 1.44 12.99 2.01
C ASN A 21 0.28 13.56 1.20
N MET A 22 -0.68 14.16 1.89
CA MET A 22 -1.87 14.77 1.27
C MET A 22 -1.52 15.91 0.30
N ASN A 23 -0.38 16.58 0.47
CA ASN A 23 0.02 17.69 -0.40
C ASN A 23 0.40 17.20 -1.80
N THR A 24 0.97 16.00 -1.89
CA THR A 24 1.47 15.43 -3.15
C THR A 24 0.68 14.20 -3.60
N ASN A 25 -0.32 13.76 -2.83
CA ASN A 25 -1.08 12.53 -3.04
C ASN A 25 -0.17 11.30 -3.20
N ARG A 26 0.96 11.29 -2.48
CA ARG A 26 1.94 10.21 -2.51
C ARG A 26 2.03 9.51 -1.17
N LEU A 27 2.14 8.20 -1.21
CA LEU A 27 2.33 7.38 -0.04
C LEU A 27 3.79 6.91 0.01
N GLU A 28 4.52 7.38 1.02
CA GLU A 28 5.90 7.00 1.27
C GLU A 28 5.95 5.74 2.14
N ALA A 29 6.26 4.61 1.52
CA ALA A 29 6.45 3.32 2.17
C ALA A 29 7.93 3.12 2.51
N GLN A 30 8.26 3.10 3.80
CA GLN A 30 9.58 2.80 4.31
C GLN A 30 9.71 1.31 4.59
N PHE A 31 10.76 0.69 4.07
CA PHE A 31 11.06 -0.72 4.22
C PHE A 31 12.06 -0.98 5.34
N ASN A 32 12.15 -2.24 5.77
CA ASN A 32 13.13 -2.67 6.78
C ASN A 32 14.59 -2.47 6.36
N ASP A 33 14.86 -2.44 5.06
CA ASP A 33 16.19 -2.17 4.52
C ASP A 33 16.56 -0.67 4.53
N GLY A 34 15.64 0.21 4.93
CA GLY A 34 15.81 1.67 4.89
C GLY A 34 15.46 2.29 3.53
N THR A 35 15.12 1.47 2.53
CA THR A 35 14.55 1.94 1.26
C THR A 35 13.22 2.64 1.51
N ILE A 36 12.99 3.78 0.84
CA ILE A 36 11.71 4.50 0.86
C ILE A 36 11.17 4.51 -0.57
N LEU A 37 10.00 3.93 -0.79
CA LEU A 37 9.27 4.02 -2.05
C LEU A 37 8.16 5.04 -1.94
N SER A 38 8.08 5.94 -2.91
CA SER A 38 6.95 6.86 -3.07
C SER A 38 5.97 6.24 -4.05
N ILE A 39 4.80 5.86 -3.56
CA ILE A 39 3.70 5.33 -4.36
C ILE A 39 2.80 6.50 -4.74
N ASP A 40 2.62 6.74 -6.03
CA ASP A 40 1.66 7.73 -6.54
C ASP A 40 0.25 7.15 -6.45
N CYS A 41 -0.53 7.61 -5.47
CA CYS A 41 -1.89 7.11 -5.26
C CYS A 41 -2.77 7.39 -6.48
N ILE A 42 -2.54 8.53 -7.16
CA ILE A 42 -3.22 8.90 -8.40
C ILE A 42 -2.98 7.87 -9.51
N ALA A 43 -1.76 7.36 -9.65
CA ALA A 43 -1.45 6.35 -10.66
C ALA A 43 -2.12 5.00 -10.33
N VAL A 44 -2.15 4.63 -9.05
CA VAL A 44 -2.84 3.41 -8.59
C VAL A 44 -4.35 3.52 -8.79
N GLU A 45 -4.95 4.67 -8.48
CA GLU A 45 -6.37 4.91 -8.74
C GLU A 45 -6.71 4.90 -10.23
N ASP A 46 -5.82 5.39 -11.09
CA ASP A 46 -6.00 5.35 -12.55
C ASP A 46 -5.88 3.91 -13.10
N GLU A 47 -4.94 3.13 -12.57
CA GLU A 47 -4.69 1.75 -12.99
C GLU A 47 -5.77 0.78 -12.48
N TYR A 48 -6.14 0.88 -11.20
CA TYR A 48 -7.01 -0.09 -10.53
C TYR A 48 -8.42 0.45 -10.23
N GLY A 49 -8.60 1.75 -10.09
CA GLY A 49 -9.86 2.43 -9.77
C GLY A 49 -10.79 2.61 -10.96
N ASN A 50 -10.97 1.56 -11.76
CA ASN A 50 -11.78 1.56 -13.00
C ASN A 50 -13.28 1.83 -12.72
N THR A 51 -13.75 1.49 -11.52
CA THR A 51 -15.13 1.73 -11.07
C THR A 51 -15.16 2.65 -9.85
N PRO A 52 -16.26 3.40 -9.64
CA PRO A 52 -16.39 4.29 -8.48
C PRO A 52 -16.26 3.54 -7.14
N THR A 53 -16.77 2.30 -7.06
CA THR A 53 -16.62 1.45 -5.87
C THR A 53 -15.17 1.12 -5.58
N GLN A 54 -14.39 0.72 -6.60
CA GLN A 54 -12.97 0.42 -6.42
C GLN A 54 -12.19 1.65 -5.97
N ARG A 55 -12.51 2.81 -6.54
CA ARG A 55 -11.85 4.06 -6.19
C ARG A 55 -12.14 4.49 -4.75
N ALA A 56 -13.38 4.29 -4.30
CA ALA A 56 -13.76 4.53 -2.91
C ALA A 56 -13.10 3.53 -1.93
N GLU A 57 -12.91 2.27 -2.32
CA GLU A 57 -12.10 1.31 -1.54
C GLU A 57 -10.64 1.75 -1.40
N LEU A 58 -10.03 2.21 -2.50
CA LEU A 58 -8.65 2.69 -2.50
C LEU A 58 -8.49 3.92 -1.58
N ASP A 59 -9.43 4.87 -1.67
CA ASP A 59 -9.48 6.04 -0.80
C ASP A 59 -9.63 5.64 0.67
N TRP A 60 -10.58 4.74 0.97
CA TRP A 60 -10.78 4.22 2.32
C TRP A 60 -9.51 3.57 2.88
N LEU A 61 -8.81 2.75 2.08
CA LEU A 61 -7.55 2.13 2.46
C LEU A 61 -6.45 3.16 2.74
N LEU A 62 -6.35 4.22 1.93
CA LEU A 62 -5.37 5.29 2.14
C LEU A 62 -5.58 6.02 3.47
N TYR A 63 -6.83 6.34 3.81
CA TYR A 63 -7.16 7.06 5.03
C TYR A 63 -7.16 6.18 6.30
N ASN A 64 -7.65 4.94 6.20
CA ASN A 64 -7.79 4.06 7.36
C ASN A 64 -6.54 3.21 7.60
N LYS A 65 -5.94 2.67 6.53
CA LYS A 65 -4.89 1.62 6.59
C LYS A 65 -3.83 1.82 5.49
N PRO A 66 -3.05 2.91 5.52
CA PRO A 66 -2.04 3.19 4.49
C PRO A 66 -0.95 2.11 4.37
N LEU A 67 -0.70 1.35 5.45
CA LEU A 67 0.23 0.21 5.43
C LEU A 67 -0.32 -0.98 4.63
N GLU A 68 -1.62 -1.24 4.73
CA GLU A 68 -2.29 -2.32 3.99
C GLU A 68 -2.31 -1.95 2.49
N TYR A 69 -2.68 -0.70 2.18
CA TYR A 69 -2.63 -0.16 0.82
C TYR A 69 -1.26 -0.35 0.17
N ALA A 70 -0.18 0.08 0.84
CA ALA A 70 1.16 -0.04 0.29
C ALA A 70 1.53 -1.50 0.00
N GLN A 71 1.24 -2.42 0.93
CA GLN A 71 1.54 -3.84 0.74
C GLN A 71 0.76 -4.42 -0.44
N LEU A 72 -0.51 -4.06 -0.61
CA LEU A 72 -1.33 -4.50 -1.74
C LEU A 72 -0.81 -3.96 -3.08
N VAL A 73 -0.43 -2.68 -3.15
CA VAL A 73 0.13 -2.06 -4.36
C VAL A 73 1.48 -2.70 -4.71
N LEU A 74 2.38 -2.83 -3.73
CA LEU A 74 3.72 -3.37 -3.93
C LEU A 74 3.72 -4.87 -4.23
N GLY A 75 2.74 -5.60 -3.70
CA GLY A 75 2.52 -7.03 -3.98
C GLY A 75 1.71 -7.29 -5.24
N SER A 76 1.20 -6.24 -5.92
CA SER A 76 0.21 -6.35 -7.00
C SER A 76 -1.03 -7.19 -6.62
N GLU A 77 -1.34 -7.28 -5.32
CA GLU A 77 -2.51 -7.99 -4.79
C GLU A 77 -3.76 -7.10 -4.77
N ILE A 78 -3.59 -5.81 -5.08
CA ILE A 78 -4.66 -4.83 -5.07
C ILE A 78 -5.77 -5.13 -6.08
N GLU A 79 -5.43 -5.68 -7.25
CA GLU A 79 -6.42 -6.12 -8.24
C GLU A 79 -7.30 -7.24 -7.66
N HIS A 80 -6.68 -8.20 -6.96
CA HIS A 80 -7.41 -9.30 -6.33
C HIS A 80 -8.30 -8.80 -5.18
N TYR A 81 -7.78 -7.88 -4.35
CA TYR A 81 -8.54 -7.24 -3.27
C TYR A 81 -9.78 -6.52 -3.80
N LEU A 82 -9.62 -5.75 -4.88
CA LEU A 82 -10.72 -5.03 -5.51
C LEU A 82 -11.70 -5.97 -6.21
N SER A 83 -11.22 -7.07 -6.80
CA SER A 83 -12.07 -8.07 -7.45
C SER A 83 -12.91 -8.89 -6.47
N LEU A 84 -12.50 -8.98 -5.20
CA LEU A 84 -13.31 -9.60 -4.13
C LEU A 84 -14.58 -8.80 -3.81
N GLY A 85 -14.65 -7.53 -4.24
CA GLY A 85 -15.77 -6.64 -3.99
C GLY A 85 -15.89 -6.31 -2.50
N CYS A 86 -15.14 -5.32 -2.03
CA CYS A 86 -15.45 -4.68 -0.76
C CYS A 86 -16.46 -3.54 -0.97
N ASP A 87 -17.44 -3.47 -0.07
CA ASP A 87 -18.52 -2.47 -0.08
C ASP A 87 -18.22 -1.30 0.90
N HIS A 88 -16.98 -1.19 1.40
CA HIS A 88 -16.57 -0.13 2.34
C HIS A 88 -16.55 1.27 1.70
N GLY A 89 -16.50 1.32 0.37
CA GLY A 89 -16.55 2.51 -0.45
C GLY A 89 -17.97 3.04 -0.69
N ARG A 90 -19.02 2.43 -0.12
CA ARG A 90 -20.34 3.06 -0.08
C ARG A 90 -20.27 4.22 0.90
N LEU A 91 -19.85 5.38 0.41
CA LEU A 91 -20.20 6.66 1.03
C LEU A 91 -21.73 6.71 0.98
N GLU A 92 -22.37 6.28 2.08
CA GLU A 92 -23.79 6.50 2.27
C GLU A 92 -23.99 8.02 2.22
N ASP A 93 -24.72 8.47 1.19
CA ASP A 93 -25.21 9.85 1.04
C ASP A 93 -25.97 10.31 2.30
#